data_AF-A0A2D2D6E8-F1
#
_entry.id   AF-A0A2D2D6E8-F1
#
_cell.length_a   1.000
_cell.length_b   1.000
_cell.length_c   1.000
_cell.angle_alpha   90.00
_cell.angle_beta   90.00
_cell.angle_gamma   90.00
#
_symmetry.space_group_name_H-M   'P 1'
#
loop_
_entity.id
_entity.type
_entity.pdbx_description
1 polymer ?
#
loop_
_entity_poly.entity_id
_entity_poly.type
_entity_poly.pdbx_seq_one_letter_code
_entity_poly.pdbx_strand_id
1 'polypeptide(L)'
;MWSKELKGRIVRESLAPGARVADVARKYRIYAQQLTQWRRQARTGRLALVTDGPAEFVEIELEQPSVRNESDAKIEIVVGKVVLRLEQDTASTRIAEIMTALERGA
;
A
#
# COMPACT_ATOMS: atom_id res chain seq x y z
N MET A 1 21.38 -32.77 -1.58
CA MET A 1 20.35 -31.86 -1.02
C MET A 1 21.06 -30.58 -0.60
N TRP A 2 20.58 -29.40 -0.99
CA TRP A 2 21.20 -28.13 -0.59
C TRP A 2 20.59 -27.66 0.73
N SER A 3 21.41 -27.28 1.71
CA SER A 3 20.88 -26.66 2.94
C SER A 3 20.27 -25.29 2.65
N LYS A 4 19.34 -24.85 3.49
CA LYS A 4 18.65 -23.56 3.32
C LYS A 4 19.65 -22.40 3.39
N GLU A 5 20.62 -22.52 4.28
CA GLU A 5 21.68 -21.54 4.55
C GLU A 5 22.61 -21.41 3.34
N LEU A 6 23.05 -22.54 2.77
CA LEU A 6 23.91 -22.55 1.59
C LEU A 6 23.17 -21.99 0.36
N LYS A 7 21.91 -22.38 0.18
CA LYS A 7 21.03 -21.84 -0.86
C LYS A 7 20.88 -20.32 -0.73
N GLY A 8 20.66 -19.82 0.48
CA GLY A 8 20.57 -18.39 0.78
C GLY A 8 21.85 -17.63 0.45
N ARG A 9 23.03 -18.19 0.79
CA ARG A 9 24.33 -17.58 0.48
C ARG A 9 24.59 -17.47 -1.03
N ILE A 10 24.28 -18.52 -1.79
CA ILE A 10 24.44 -18.54 -3.25
C ILE A 10 23.54 -17.49 -3.90
N VAL A 11 22.28 -17.40 -3.45
CA VAL A 11 21.35 -16.40 -3.97
C VAL A 11 21.84 -14.99 -3.65
N ARG A 12 22.31 -14.74 -2.42
CA ARG A 12 22.90 -13.45 -2.04
C ARG A 12 24.08 -13.09 -2.94
N GLU A 13 25.05 -14.00 -3.11
CA GLU A 13 26.21 -13.77 -3.97
C GLU A 13 25.78 -13.40 -5.40
N SER A 14 24.73 -14.05 -5.91
CA SER A 14 24.19 -13.74 -7.25
C SER A 14 23.48 -12.39 -7.35
N LEU A 15 23.03 -11.81 -6.23
CA LEU A 15 22.33 -10.52 -6.17
C LEU A 15 23.29 -9.34 -5.92
N ALA A 16 24.57 -9.61 -5.62
CA ALA A 16 25.56 -8.56 -5.45
C ALA A 16 25.72 -7.72 -6.72
N PRO A 17 25.98 -6.40 -6.61
CA PRO A 17 26.23 -5.55 -7.76
C PRO A 17 27.34 -6.12 -8.67
N GLY A 18 27.08 -6.18 -9.97
CA GLY A 18 28.02 -6.73 -10.96
C GLY A 18 28.12 -8.26 -11.03
N ALA A 19 27.43 -9.00 -10.15
CA ALA A 19 27.44 -10.46 -10.19
C ALA A 19 26.72 -11.02 -11.43
N ARG A 20 27.36 -11.96 -12.13
CA ARG A 20 26.74 -12.72 -13.23
C ARG A 20 26.21 -14.07 -12.72
N VAL A 21 24.94 -14.35 -13.01
CA VAL A 21 24.27 -15.61 -12.63
C VAL A 21 25.05 -16.83 -13.10
N ALA A 22 25.56 -16.81 -14.34
CA ALA A 22 26.30 -17.93 -14.92
C ALA A 22 27.61 -18.23 -14.16
N ASP A 23 28.32 -17.20 -13.71
CA ASP A 23 29.59 -17.36 -13.02
C ASP A 23 29.37 -17.91 -11.60
N VAL A 24 28.37 -17.39 -10.89
CA VAL A 24 27.96 -17.93 -9.58
C VAL A 24 27.45 -19.36 -9.72
N ALA A 25 26.64 -19.66 -10.72
CA ALA A 25 26.14 -21.01 -10.97
C ALA A 25 27.30 -21.99 -11.24
N ARG A 26 28.30 -21.59 -12.03
CA ARG A 26 29.50 -22.39 -12.32
C ARG A 26 30.33 -22.65 -11.06
N LYS A 27 30.55 -21.62 -10.23
CA LYS A 27 31.29 -21.71 -8.96
C LYS A 27 30.68 -22.77 -8.03
N TYR A 28 29.35 -22.83 -7.96
CA TYR A 28 28.63 -23.79 -7.12
C TYR A 28 28.21 -25.08 -7.85
N ARG A 29 28.63 -25.26 -9.11
CA ARG A 29 28.28 -26.41 -9.97
C ARG A 29 26.76 -26.69 -10.02
N ILE A 30 25.97 -25.63 -10.09
CA ILE A 30 24.51 -25.69 -10.27
C ILE A 30 24.12 -25.16 -11.65
N TYR A 31 22.93 -25.55 -12.11
CA TYR A 31 22.37 -24.98 -13.32
C TYR A 31 21.96 -23.52 -13.11
N ALA A 32 22.26 -22.65 -14.08
CA ALA A 32 21.88 -21.24 -14.03
C ALA A 32 20.35 -21.03 -13.93
N GLN A 33 19.56 -21.93 -14.54
CA GLN A 33 18.10 -21.94 -14.41
C GLN A 33 17.65 -22.15 -12.95
N GLN A 34 18.29 -23.07 -12.24
CA GLN A 34 18.01 -23.35 -10.83
C GLN A 34 18.31 -22.13 -9.95
N LEU A 35 19.44 -21.46 -10.18
CA LEU A 35 19.78 -20.22 -9.48
C LEU A 35 18.78 -19.08 -9.80
N THR A 36 18.30 -19.00 -11.04
CA THR A 36 17.26 -18.04 -11.44
C THR A 36 15.95 -18.27 -10.69
N GLN A 37 15.52 -19.52 -10.55
CA GLN A 37 14.34 -19.87 -9.75
C GLN A 37 14.52 -19.47 -8.28
N TRP A 38 15.71 -19.71 -7.71
CA TRP A 38 15.99 -19.35 -6.33
C TRP A 38 16.03 -17.83 -6.10
N ARG A 39 16.56 -17.05 -7.07
CA ARG A 39 16.48 -15.58 -7.05
C ARG A 39 15.03 -15.09 -7.06
N ARG A 40 14.17 -15.70 -7.88
CA ARG A 40 12.73 -15.37 -7.90
C ARG A 40 12.09 -15.68 -6.55
N GLN A 41 12.37 -16.85 -5.98
CA GLN A 41 11.85 -17.25 -4.66
C GLN A 41 12.26 -16.27 -3.57
N ALA A 42 13.52 -15.79 -3.57
CA ALA A 42 14.00 -14.80 -2.62
C ALA A 42 13.27 -13.46 -2.76
N ARG A 43 13.09 -12.96 -3.99
CA ARG A 43 12.33 -11.72 -4.24
C ARG A 43 10.88 -11.80 -3.79
N THR A 44 10.27 -12.98 -3.82
CA THR A 44 8.89 -13.20 -3.35
C THR A 44 8.81 -13.62 -1.88
N GLY A 45 9.90 -13.57 -1.11
CA GLY A 45 9.92 -13.94 0.31
C GLY A 45 9.78 -15.45 0.60
N ARG A 46 9.84 -16.31 -0.43
CA ARG A 46 9.74 -17.78 -0.28
C ARG A 46 11.10 -18.44 -0.02
N LEU A 47 12.16 -17.65 0.03
CA LEU A 47 13.52 -18.09 0.35
C LEU A 47 14.18 -17.04 1.23
N ALA A 48 14.56 -17.44 2.44
CA ALA A 48 15.30 -16.57 3.35
C ALA A 48 16.70 -16.30 2.80
N LEU A 49 17.06 -15.01 2.74
CA LEU A 49 18.42 -14.59 2.40
C LEU A 49 19.27 -14.54 3.66
N VAL A 50 20.49 -15.08 3.58
CA VAL A 50 21.47 -14.93 4.65
C VAL A 50 22.12 -13.57 4.50
N THR A 51 21.86 -12.65 5.42
CA THR A 51 22.55 -11.34 5.51
C THR A 51 23.80 -11.47 6.39
N ASP A 52 24.86 -10.73 6.06
CA ASP A 52 26.11 -10.70 6.83
C ASP A 52 26.10 -9.62 7.94
N GLY A 53 25.00 -8.86 8.07
CA GLY A 53 24.77 -7.83 9.09
C GLY A 53 23.30 -7.81 9.56
N PRO A 54 22.97 -7.05 10.62
CA PRO A 54 21.58 -6.92 11.09
C PRO A 54 20.69 -6.47 9.92
N ALA A 55 19.49 -7.04 9.82
CA ALA A 55 18.53 -6.59 8.83
C ALA A 55 18.19 -5.11 9.12
N GLU A 56 18.55 -4.22 8.20
CA GLU A 56 18.16 -2.81 8.29
C GLU A 56 16.70 -2.70 7.85
N PHE A 57 15.84 -2.49 8.84
CA PHE A 57 14.45 -2.14 8.61
C PHE A 57 14.37 -0.61 8.55
N VAL A 58 13.84 -0.09 7.46
CA VAL A 58 13.53 1.34 7.34
C VAL A 58 12.07 1.51 7.71
N GLU A 59 11.78 2.45 8.60
CA GLU A 59 10.41 2.87 8.88
C GLU A 59 9.81 3.52 7.63
N ILE A 60 8.69 2.99 7.18
CA ILE A 60 7.95 3.57 6.05
C ILE A 60 6.83 4.38 6.68
N GLU A 61 6.89 5.70 6.53
CA GLU A 61 5.77 6.56 6.89
C GLU A 61 4.65 6.34 5.86
N LEU A 62 3.61 5.64 6.27
CA LEU A 62 2.39 5.53 5.48
C LEU A 62 1.62 6.83 5.65
N GLU A 63 1.40 7.54 4.55
CA GLU A 63 0.48 8.67 4.53
C GLU A 63 -0.89 8.15 4.98
N GLN A 64 -1.33 8.55 6.18
CA GLN A 64 -2.63 8.13 6.69
C GLN A 64 -3.68 8.65 5.72
N PRO A 65 -4.56 7.79 5.15
CA PRO A 65 -5.65 8.29 4.34
C PRO A 65 -6.43 9.26 5.21
N SER A 66 -6.55 10.51 4.76
CA SER A 66 -7.31 11.52 5.48
C SER A 66 -8.68 10.93 5.77
N VAL A 67 -8.96 10.63 7.03
CA VAL A 67 -10.31 10.28 7.46
C VAL A 67 -11.14 11.50 7.10
N ARG A 68 -11.99 11.37 6.09
CA ARG A 68 -12.95 12.41 5.74
C ARG A 68 -13.86 12.49 6.95
N ASN A 69 -13.65 13.51 7.79
CA ASN A 69 -14.52 13.75 8.92
C ASN A 69 -15.94 13.90 8.36
N GLU A 70 -16.86 13.04 8.80
CA GLU A 70 -18.27 13.12 8.38
C GLU A 70 -18.83 14.52 8.65
N SER A 71 -18.32 15.21 9.67
CA SER A 71 -18.65 16.61 9.98
C SER A 71 -18.33 17.64 8.88
N ASP A 72 -17.62 17.29 7.81
CA ASP A 72 -17.41 18.14 6.63
C ASP A 72 -18.40 17.83 5.48
N ALA A 73 -19.30 16.87 5.68
CA ALA A 73 -20.32 16.50 4.71
C ALA A 73 -21.46 17.53 4.71
N LYS A 74 -21.47 18.43 3.73
CA LYS A 74 -22.56 19.39 3.56
C LYS A 74 -23.77 18.76 2.91
N ILE A 75 -24.95 19.06 3.44
CA ILE A 75 -26.25 18.72 2.85
C ILE A 75 -26.64 19.86 1.90
N GLU A 76 -26.82 19.55 0.61
CA GLU A 76 -27.33 20.48 -0.39
C GLU A 76 -28.74 20.09 -0.82
N ILE A 77 -29.68 21.03 -0.74
CA ILE A 77 -31.08 20.83 -1.14
C ILE A 77 -31.45 21.85 -2.21
N VAL A 78 -32.01 21.39 -3.32
CA VAL A 78 -32.39 22.23 -4.46
C VAL A 78 -33.91 22.18 -4.65
N VAL A 79 -34.56 23.35 -4.60
CA VAL A 79 -35.99 23.52 -4.86
C VAL A 79 -36.17 24.62 -5.90
N GLY A 80 -36.46 24.24 -7.15
CA GLY A 80 -36.59 25.18 -8.26
C GLY A 80 -35.29 25.97 -8.49
N LYS A 81 -35.32 27.28 -8.19
CA LYS A 81 -34.16 28.19 -8.29
C LYS A 81 -33.42 28.40 -6.96
N VAL A 82 -33.93 27.85 -5.86
CA VAL A 82 -33.37 28.03 -4.52
C VAL A 82 -32.43 26.86 -4.21
N VAL A 83 -31.24 27.19 -3.70
CA VAL A 83 -30.23 26.21 -3.25
C VAL A 83 -29.95 26.48 -1.78
N LEU A 84 -30.17 25.47 -0.94
CA LEU A 84 -29.89 25.50 0.49
C LEU A 84 -28.70 24.60 0.79
N ARG A 85 -27.69 25.14 1.48
CA ARG A 85 -26.48 24.41 1.91
C ARG A 85 -26.39 24.44 3.42
N LEU A 86 -26.28 23.27 4.03
CA LEU A 86 -26.35 23.06 5.47
C LEU A 86 -25.23 22.12 5.91
N GLU A 87 -24.79 22.24 7.16
CA GLU A 87 -23.89 21.25 7.77
C GLU A 87 -24.65 19.96 8.08
N GLN A 88 -23.96 18.81 8.11
CA GLN A 88 -24.59 17.49 8.31
C GLN A 88 -25.40 17.38 9.60
N ASP A 89 -24.96 18.10 10.64
CA ASP A 89 -25.54 18.09 11.98
C ASP A 89 -26.73 19.05 12.15
N THR A 90 -27.15 19.71 11.06
CA THR A 90 -28.32 20.60 11.08
C THR A 90 -29.56 19.82 11.52
N ALA A 91 -30.17 20.25 12.62
CA ALA A 91 -31.38 19.63 13.16
C ALA A 91 -32.53 19.62 12.14
N SER A 92 -33.21 18.48 12.01
CA SER A 92 -34.32 18.28 11.06
C SER A 92 -35.47 19.28 11.24
N THR A 93 -35.72 19.72 12.47
CA THR A 93 -36.69 20.78 12.79
C THR A 93 -36.34 22.09 12.11
N ARG A 94 -35.06 22.49 12.14
CA ARG A 94 -34.58 23.70 11.49
C ARG A 94 -34.69 23.65 9.97
N ILE A 95 -34.45 22.47 9.38
CA ILE A 95 -34.63 22.23 7.95
C ILE A 95 -36.11 22.41 7.57
N ALA A 96 -37.03 21.81 8.35
CA ALA A 96 -38.47 21.93 8.12
C ALA A 96 -38.98 23.37 8.25
N GLU A 97 -38.48 24.12 9.24
CA GLU A 97 -38.78 25.55 9.40
C GLU A 97 -38.38 26.38 8.18
N ILE A 98 -37.16 26.15 7.66
CA ILE A 98 -36.64 26.86 6.48
C ILE A 98 -37.49 26.52 5.26
N MET A 99 -37.82 25.24 5.04
CA MET A 99 -38.69 24.82 3.93
C MET A 99 -40.08 25.45 4.02
N THR A 100 -40.69 25.43 5.19
CA THR A 100 -42.02 26.03 5.42
C THR A 100 -41.99 27.55 5.17
N ALA A 101 -40.90 28.23 5.55
CA ALA A 101 -40.75 29.65 5.28
C ALA A 101 -40.58 29.95 3.78
N LEU A 102 -39.85 29.11 3.05
CA LEU A 102 -39.67 29.23 1.59
C LEU A 102 -40.99 29.04 0.83
N GLU A 103 -41.83 28.08 1.24
CA GLU A 103 -43.15 27.86 0.64
C GLU A 103 -44.12 29.03 0.87
N ARG A 104 -44.03 29.71 2.02
CA ARG A 104 -44.91 30.84 2.36
C ARG A 104 -44.49 32.17 1.72
N GLY A 105 -43.24 32.27 1.29
CA GLY A 105 -42.68 33.48 0.67
C GLY A 105 -42.63 33.45 -0.85
N ALA A 106 -43.06 32.35 -1.48
CA ALA A 106 -43.18 32.16 -2.93
C ALA A 106 -44.60 32.46 -3.42
#